data_AF-A0AAV2DEL5-F1
#
_entry.id   AF-A0AAV2DEL5-F1
#
_cell.length_a   1.000
_cell.length_b   1.000
_cell.length_c   1.000
_cell.angle_alpha   90.00
_cell.angle_beta   90.00
_cell.angle_gamma   90.00
#
_symmetry.space_group_name_H-M   'P 1'
#
loop_
_entity.id
_entity.type
_entity.pdbx_description
1 polymer ?
#
loop_
_entity_poly.entity_id
_entity_poly.type
_entity_poly.pdbx_seq_one_letter_code
_entity_poly.pdbx_strand_id
1 'polypeptide(L)'
;MKRYRDGGDRLPRGTVIDLLPMGPVRILDNRIQSLKQMWGTFTEHEQKVFTRTYGRIPDLLYVPFPANMIQEMLNYWDPFYHCFSINDNDFSPLMEEYKSILQIDPKKPYKIYVHKPYLKAKNVLSQILDTKSTKIEHLIGSDGEIEYIHVDTLISQINIGPKNEKDLKIFALILYGLILYPRMPDHIDNSAMKVFEQDTHDVNPIFSILSETFAALGRCRENRGGILLGCAPLLVVWIFGHLKPSPRKGIPIIRYSFVFDERRCSVREFASGDLIYMSASEEHWKNYFATLGSEDIQWKAPWMYEGSVLYSCGSDPWVPLLGPEGCVAYAPNMFRRQVGCMQFVPATEGMGWFSYRYFNPDSKAKSERVLPCWKNPRLINRSLSIAMMKDDQDLHNSLAPEYAPWYQGRGKAVTVDRKGKRKMDFEPRLPPAIHHQAGSLAKDMALNRLQRENDEMRAYARGNFTQIKRLEEANYILNQRVIQLEGLSHEQKSTINEHQSANWAMQERLEHLEEWGLRTEHLISKQKKEAIKYHEEISRLTTEKEAIEKENADWKITAQTLENNRLNEERKVNRLMEVVRGATRRAYELSNEAEAARLRLVQMENPDPDLRTYLENLQQELMYYGNFH
;
A
#
# COMPACT_ATOMS: atom_id res chain seq x y z
N MET A 1 -15.42 23.82 4.88
CA MET A 1 -15.73 22.42 5.28
C MET A 1 -17.22 22.05 5.23
N LYS A 2 -18.20 22.97 5.14
CA LYS A 2 -19.64 22.61 5.09
C LYS A 2 -20.16 21.97 3.79
N ARG A 3 -19.38 21.94 2.69
CA ARG A 3 -19.79 21.36 1.39
C ARG A 3 -19.48 19.86 1.19
N TYR A 4 -18.82 19.20 2.15
CA TYR A 4 -18.34 17.82 2.00
C TYR A 4 -19.18 16.76 2.76
N ARG A 5 -20.39 17.12 3.23
CA ARG A 5 -21.20 16.24 4.10
C ARG A 5 -22.41 15.60 3.44
N ASP A 6 -22.79 16.02 2.24
CA ASP A 6 -23.88 15.39 1.49
C ASP A 6 -23.26 14.46 0.45
N GLY A 7 -23.62 13.17 0.52
CA GLY A 7 -22.88 12.03 -0.05
C GLY A 7 -22.28 12.27 -1.44
N GLY A 8 -20.96 12.14 -1.53
CA GLY A 8 -20.24 12.30 -2.79
C GLY A 8 -20.70 11.31 -3.87
N ASP A 9 -20.62 11.76 -5.11
CA ASP A 9 -21.17 11.06 -6.26
C ASP A 9 -20.55 9.68 -6.45
N ARG A 10 -21.38 8.75 -6.91
CA ARG A 10 -20.96 7.42 -7.34
C ARG A 10 -21.03 7.42 -8.86
N LEU A 11 -19.90 7.20 -9.54
CA LEU A 11 -19.96 6.90 -10.96
C LEU A 11 -20.86 5.65 -11.16
N PRO A 12 -21.73 5.63 -12.19
CA PRO A 12 -22.64 4.51 -12.43
C PRO A 12 -21.85 3.20 -12.54
N ARG A 13 -22.46 2.09 -12.09
CA ARG A 13 -21.84 0.75 -12.21
C ARG A 13 -21.49 0.50 -13.67
N GLY A 14 -20.21 0.59 -14.02
CA GLY A 14 -19.72 0.13 -15.31
C GLY A 14 -19.99 -1.36 -15.48
N THR A 15 -20.13 -1.79 -16.72
CA THR A 15 -20.23 -3.20 -17.11
C THR A 15 -19.13 -3.99 -16.43
N VAL A 16 -19.49 -5.08 -15.74
CA VAL A 16 -18.52 -6.05 -15.19
C VAL A 16 -17.68 -6.51 -16.39
N ILE A 17 -16.43 -6.08 -16.46
CA ILE A 17 -15.56 -6.48 -17.56
C ILE A 17 -15.07 -7.90 -17.25
N ASP A 18 -15.50 -8.87 -18.07
CA ASP A 18 -15.25 -10.29 -17.87
C ASP A 18 -13.79 -10.62 -17.52
N LEU A 19 -13.64 -11.58 -16.61
CA LEU A 19 -12.41 -11.97 -15.90
C LEU A 19 -11.45 -12.81 -16.76
N LEU A 20 -11.30 -12.48 -18.04
CA LEU A 20 -10.22 -13.08 -18.82
C LEU A 20 -8.86 -12.59 -18.29
N PRO A 21 -7.88 -13.49 -18.13
CA PRO A 21 -6.56 -13.14 -17.64
C PRO A 21 -5.89 -12.12 -18.56
N MET A 22 -5.12 -11.22 -17.97
CA MET A 22 -4.29 -10.28 -18.72
C MET A 22 -3.23 -11.04 -19.52
N GLY A 23 -3.09 -10.72 -20.80
CA GLY A 23 -1.97 -11.15 -21.63
C GLY A 23 -0.66 -10.42 -21.28
N PRO A 24 0.45 -10.81 -21.92
CA PRO A 24 1.77 -10.30 -21.59
C PRO A 24 1.86 -8.78 -21.82
N VAL A 25 2.49 -8.10 -20.86
CA VAL A 25 2.83 -6.67 -20.97
C VAL A 25 4.30 -6.51 -21.28
N ARG A 26 4.62 -5.64 -22.23
CA ARG A 26 5.99 -5.35 -22.67
C ARG A 26 6.23 -3.85 -22.74
N ILE A 27 7.50 -3.47 -22.80
CA ILE A 27 7.94 -2.12 -23.16
C ILE A 27 8.66 -2.17 -24.51
N LEU A 28 8.80 -1.03 -25.17
CA LEU A 28 9.63 -0.94 -26.37
C LEU A 28 11.11 -1.13 -26.00
N ASP A 29 11.82 -1.95 -26.77
CA ASP A 29 13.28 -2.08 -26.65
C ASP A 29 13.95 -0.88 -27.33
N ASN A 30 14.02 0.23 -26.60
CA ASN A 30 14.53 1.51 -27.10
C ASN A 30 16.05 1.67 -26.84
N ARG A 31 16.82 0.60 -27.07
CA ARG A 31 18.30 0.59 -26.97
C ARG A 31 18.82 1.19 -25.66
N ILE A 32 18.20 0.80 -24.54
CA ILE A 32 18.53 1.30 -23.19
C ILE A 32 20.03 1.20 -22.90
N GLN A 33 20.69 0.14 -23.35
CA GLN A 33 22.13 -0.04 -23.13
C GLN A 33 22.98 1.00 -23.87
N SER A 34 22.63 1.35 -25.11
CA SER A 34 23.32 2.40 -25.87
C SER A 34 23.13 3.77 -25.22
N LEU A 35 21.93 4.06 -24.72
CA LEU A 35 21.66 5.30 -23.99
C LEU A 35 22.45 5.38 -22.67
N LYS A 36 22.58 4.26 -21.94
CA LYS A 36 23.43 4.17 -20.73
C LYS A 36 24.90 4.42 -21.05
N GLN A 37 25.41 3.79 -22.10
CA GLN A 37 26.79 3.99 -22.53
C GLN A 37 27.04 5.47 -22.89
N MET A 38 26.12 6.07 -23.65
CA MET A 38 26.20 7.47 -24.02
C MET A 38 26.16 8.39 -22.80
N TRP A 39 25.21 8.19 -21.88
CA TRP A 39 25.14 8.93 -20.62
C TRP A 39 26.43 8.80 -19.80
N GLY A 40 27.04 7.62 -19.79
CA GLY A 40 28.34 7.37 -19.15
C GLY A 40 29.51 8.16 -19.76
N THR A 41 29.39 8.68 -20.98
CA THR A 41 30.41 9.56 -21.58
C THR A 41 30.33 11.02 -21.11
N PHE A 42 29.23 11.42 -20.46
CA PHE A 42 29.04 12.79 -19.99
C PHE A 42 29.84 12.98 -18.71
N THR A 43 30.59 14.09 -18.62
CA THR A 43 31.32 14.46 -17.41
C THR A 43 30.36 14.74 -16.24
N GLU A 44 30.85 14.67 -15.01
CA GLU A 44 30.03 14.97 -13.83
C GLU A 44 29.41 16.38 -13.89
N HIS A 45 30.15 17.35 -14.45
CA HIS A 45 29.65 18.70 -14.66
C HIS A 45 28.48 18.72 -15.66
N GLU A 46 28.63 18.07 -16.81
CA GLU A 46 27.58 17.97 -17.84
C GLU A 46 26.33 17.26 -17.30
N GLN A 47 26.51 16.18 -16.52
CA GLN A 47 25.41 15.47 -15.88
C GLN A 47 24.66 16.36 -14.87
N LYS A 48 25.39 17.17 -14.09
CA LYS A 48 24.81 18.15 -13.16
C LYS A 48 24.05 19.24 -13.90
N VAL A 49 24.59 19.77 -15.00
CA VAL A 49 23.90 20.78 -15.84
C VAL A 49 22.64 20.17 -16.45
N PHE A 50 22.73 18.98 -17.04
CA PHE A 50 21.59 18.26 -17.59
C PHE A 50 20.49 18.08 -16.54
N THR A 51 20.85 17.56 -15.35
CA THR A 51 19.90 17.28 -14.27
C THR A 51 19.20 18.53 -13.79
N ARG A 52 19.90 19.66 -13.69
CA ARG A 52 19.29 20.95 -13.29
C ARG A 52 18.28 21.45 -14.32
N THR A 53 18.49 21.16 -15.60
CA THR A 53 17.65 21.66 -16.69
C THR A 53 16.46 20.74 -16.99
N TYR A 54 16.69 19.42 -17.05
CA TYR A 54 15.72 18.44 -17.54
C TYR A 54 15.31 17.41 -16.47
N GLY A 55 15.82 17.53 -15.25
CA GLY A 55 15.59 16.58 -14.17
C GLY A 55 16.38 15.27 -14.30
N ARG A 56 16.02 14.31 -13.45
CA ARG A 56 16.68 13.01 -13.25
C ARG A 56 16.21 11.93 -14.23
N ILE A 57 15.73 12.31 -15.41
CA ILE A 57 15.24 11.37 -16.43
C ILE A 57 16.28 10.29 -16.80
N PRO A 58 17.60 10.58 -16.93
CA PRO A 58 18.59 9.56 -17.25
C PRO A 58 18.69 8.43 -16.22
N ASP A 59 18.37 8.70 -14.95
CA ASP A 59 18.41 7.68 -13.89
C ASP A 59 17.35 6.58 -14.15
N LEU A 60 16.27 6.88 -14.89
CA LEU A 60 15.24 5.90 -15.26
C LEU A 60 15.77 4.77 -16.16
N LEU A 61 16.86 5.00 -16.90
CA LEU A 61 17.49 3.97 -17.73
C LEU A 61 17.92 2.76 -16.89
N TYR A 62 18.21 2.97 -15.61
CA TYR A 62 18.73 1.96 -14.70
C TYR A 62 17.64 1.17 -13.96
N VAL A 63 16.37 1.43 -14.23
CA VAL A 63 15.22 0.77 -13.59
C VAL A 63 14.77 -0.43 -14.45
N PRO A 64 14.92 -1.67 -13.98
CA PRO A 64 14.42 -2.85 -14.68
C PRO A 64 12.89 -2.91 -14.66
N PHE A 65 12.29 -3.38 -15.76
CA PHE A 65 10.84 -3.50 -15.92
C PHE A 65 10.32 -4.90 -15.52
N PRO A 66 9.54 -5.04 -14.43
CA PRO A 66 9.00 -6.31 -13.98
C PRO A 66 7.68 -6.63 -14.70
N ALA A 67 7.78 -7.21 -15.91
CA ALA A 67 6.63 -7.48 -16.77
C ALA A 67 5.49 -8.25 -16.06
N ASN A 68 5.82 -9.32 -15.32
CA ASN A 68 4.83 -10.14 -14.61
C ASN A 68 4.07 -9.34 -13.53
N MET A 69 4.77 -8.45 -12.81
CA MET A 69 4.17 -7.61 -11.78
C MET A 69 3.18 -6.62 -12.39
N ILE A 70 3.61 -5.90 -13.44
CA ILE A 70 2.78 -4.89 -14.10
C ILE A 70 1.58 -5.52 -14.80
N GLN A 71 1.77 -6.70 -15.42
CA GLN A 71 0.67 -7.49 -15.97
C GLN A 71 -0.38 -7.82 -14.91
N GLU A 72 0.04 -8.25 -13.72
CA GLU A 72 -0.90 -8.54 -12.62
C GLU A 72 -1.53 -7.26 -12.07
N MET A 73 -0.77 -6.17 -11.90
CA MET A 73 -1.30 -4.89 -11.43
C MET A 73 -2.43 -4.35 -12.32
N LEU A 74 -2.33 -4.54 -13.64
CA LEU A 74 -3.37 -4.11 -14.58
C LEU A 74 -4.72 -4.81 -14.35
N ASN A 75 -4.75 -5.97 -13.67
CA ASN A 75 -6.03 -6.57 -13.27
C ASN A 75 -6.85 -5.65 -12.36
N TYR A 76 -6.18 -4.75 -11.64
CA TYR A 76 -6.78 -3.85 -10.65
C TYR A 76 -6.91 -2.41 -11.13
N TRP A 77 -6.52 -2.10 -12.38
CA TRP A 77 -6.68 -0.75 -12.94
C TRP A 77 -8.16 -0.45 -13.19
N ASP A 78 -8.66 0.59 -12.51
CA ASP A 78 -10.01 1.14 -12.71
C ASP A 78 -9.93 2.33 -13.69
N PRO A 79 -10.46 2.18 -14.93
CA PRO A 79 -10.38 3.22 -15.95
C PRO A 79 -11.32 4.41 -15.72
N PHE A 80 -12.30 4.31 -14.80
CA PHE A 80 -13.20 5.42 -14.50
C PHE A 80 -12.59 6.37 -13.46
N TYR A 81 -11.88 5.81 -12.48
CA TYR A 81 -11.22 6.58 -11.43
C TYR A 81 -9.72 6.82 -11.69
N HIS A 82 -9.15 6.20 -12.73
CA HIS A 82 -7.72 6.23 -13.07
C HIS A 82 -6.83 5.86 -11.87
N CYS A 83 -7.13 4.72 -11.26
CA CYS A 83 -6.41 4.22 -10.09
C CYS A 83 -6.31 2.70 -10.05
N PHE A 84 -5.41 2.19 -9.22
CA PHE A 84 -5.39 0.79 -8.85
C PHE A 84 -6.30 0.57 -7.63
N SER A 85 -7.34 -0.25 -7.80
CA SER A 85 -8.29 -0.62 -6.74
C SER A 85 -8.02 -2.06 -6.26
N ILE A 86 -7.19 -2.23 -5.23
CA ILE A 86 -6.75 -3.53 -4.70
C ILE A 86 -7.28 -3.74 -3.28
N ASN A 87 -8.11 -4.77 -3.05
CA ASN A 87 -8.56 -5.17 -1.70
C ASN A 87 -9.03 -4.00 -0.81
N ASP A 88 -9.86 -3.12 -1.37
CA ASP A 88 -10.40 -1.93 -0.72
C ASP A 88 -9.42 -0.77 -0.49
N ASN A 89 -8.26 -0.84 -1.14
CA ASN A 89 -7.26 0.21 -1.18
C ASN A 89 -7.18 0.82 -2.57
N ASP A 90 -7.26 2.14 -2.63
CA ASP A 90 -7.04 2.90 -3.86
C ASP A 90 -5.78 3.72 -3.75
N PHE A 91 -4.97 3.65 -4.79
CA PHE A 91 -3.82 4.52 -4.95
C PHE A 91 -3.52 4.69 -6.44
N SER A 92 -2.93 5.82 -6.79
CA SER A 92 -2.60 6.18 -8.16
C SER A 92 -1.37 7.07 -8.17
N PRO A 93 -0.56 7.05 -9.23
CA PRO A 93 0.50 8.03 -9.40
C PRO A 93 -0.02 9.46 -9.24
N LEU A 94 0.63 10.25 -8.38
CA LEU A 94 0.30 11.66 -8.22
C LEU A 94 1.32 12.56 -8.94
N MET A 95 0.83 13.73 -9.34
CA MET A 95 1.63 14.82 -9.90
C MET A 95 2.86 15.14 -9.04
N GLU A 96 2.64 15.33 -7.75
CA GLU A 96 3.67 15.68 -6.78
C GLU A 96 4.70 14.55 -6.61
N GLU A 97 4.27 13.29 -6.71
CA GLU A 97 5.18 12.14 -6.63
C GLU A 97 6.06 12.05 -7.87
N TYR A 98 5.48 12.18 -9.06
CA TYR A 98 6.27 12.20 -10.31
C TYR A 98 7.21 13.40 -10.37
N LYS A 99 6.76 14.58 -9.90
CA LYS A 99 7.61 15.76 -9.74
C LYS A 99 8.81 15.45 -8.84
N SER A 100 8.56 14.86 -7.66
CA SER A 100 9.62 14.50 -6.71
C SER A 100 10.59 13.45 -7.26
N ILE A 101 10.08 12.40 -7.91
CA ILE A 101 10.92 11.31 -8.46
C ILE A 101 11.82 11.84 -9.58
N LEU A 102 11.26 12.64 -10.49
CA LEU A 102 12.00 13.20 -11.63
C LEU A 102 12.81 14.45 -11.29
N GLN A 103 12.55 15.11 -10.16
CA GLN A 103 13.18 16.37 -9.76
C GLN A 103 13.13 17.44 -10.84
N ILE A 104 11.99 17.54 -11.52
CA ILE A 104 11.74 18.61 -12.48
C ILE A 104 11.08 19.75 -11.70
N ASP A 105 11.74 20.91 -11.62
CA ASP A 105 11.20 22.11 -10.98
C ASP A 105 10.86 23.19 -12.01
N PRO A 106 9.66 23.13 -12.62
CA PRO A 106 9.27 24.08 -13.64
C PRO A 106 9.08 25.48 -13.03
N LYS A 107 9.65 26.51 -13.66
CA LYS A 107 9.49 27.92 -13.26
C LYS A 107 8.03 28.34 -13.17
N LYS A 108 7.17 27.76 -14.01
CA LYS A 108 5.72 27.99 -14.03
C LYS A 108 4.99 26.66 -13.73
N PRO A 109 4.80 26.31 -12.45
CA PRO A 109 4.39 24.96 -12.05
C PRO A 109 3.01 24.51 -12.53
N TYR A 110 2.14 25.44 -12.93
CA TYR A 110 0.80 25.15 -13.44
C TYR A 110 0.60 25.55 -14.91
N LYS A 111 1.69 25.88 -15.62
CA LYS A 111 1.63 26.06 -17.07
C LYS A 111 1.63 24.67 -17.71
N ILE A 112 0.56 24.33 -18.42
CA ILE A 112 0.35 22.99 -18.97
C ILE A 112 0.69 22.90 -20.46
N TYR A 113 0.85 21.68 -20.94
CA TYR A 113 0.93 21.36 -22.36
C TYR A 113 -0.36 21.75 -23.09
N VAL A 114 -0.22 22.31 -24.29
CA VAL A 114 -1.33 22.58 -25.19
C VAL A 114 -1.11 21.84 -26.51
N HIS A 115 -2.10 21.05 -26.91
CA HIS A 115 -2.03 20.33 -28.17
C HIS A 115 -2.14 21.27 -29.37
N LYS A 116 -1.14 21.20 -30.27
CA LYS A 116 -1.07 21.98 -31.51
C LYS A 116 -1.11 21.02 -32.71
N PRO A 117 -2.30 20.67 -33.23
CA PRO A 117 -2.43 19.64 -34.29
C PRO A 117 -1.76 20.07 -35.60
N TYR A 118 -1.80 21.36 -35.92
CA TYR A 118 -1.24 21.95 -37.14
C TYR A 118 0.29 22.02 -37.17
N LEU A 119 0.96 21.86 -36.03
CA LEU A 119 2.41 21.98 -35.96
C LEU A 119 3.06 20.68 -36.46
N LYS A 120 3.87 20.75 -37.52
CA LYS A 120 4.56 19.59 -38.11
C LYS A 120 5.91 19.34 -37.44
N ALA A 121 6.40 18.10 -37.49
CA ALA A 121 7.67 17.68 -36.89
C ALA A 121 8.83 18.55 -37.36
N LYS A 122 8.87 18.92 -38.65
CA LYS A 122 9.91 19.81 -39.20
C LYS A 122 9.92 21.20 -38.57
N ASN A 123 8.77 21.73 -38.19
CA ASN A 123 8.71 23.03 -37.52
C ASN A 123 9.20 22.92 -36.08
N VAL A 124 8.76 21.89 -35.35
CA VAL A 124 9.16 21.67 -33.95
C VAL A 124 10.66 21.40 -33.86
N LEU A 125 11.16 20.48 -34.69
CA LEU A 125 12.55 20.08 -34.67
C LEU A 125 13.48 21.20 -35.15
N SER A 126 13.02 22.07 -36.06
CA SER A 126 13.79 23.27 -36.47
C SER A 126 14.08 24.20 -35.30
N GLN A 127 13.13 24.34 -34.37
CA GLN A 127 13.26 25.17 -33.17
C GLN A 127 14.11 24.48 -32.11
N ILE A 128 14.00 23.16 -31.97
CA ILE A 128 14.80 22.40 -31.01
C ILE A 128 16.29 22.41 -31.41
N LEU A 129 16.59 22.10 -32.68
CA LEU A 129 17.95 21.97 -33.21
C LEU A 129 18.61 23.29 -33.64
N ASP A 130 17.85 24.39 -33.60
CA ASP A 130 18.23 25.71 -34.13
C ASP A 130 18.74 25.60 -35.58
N THR A 131 17.91 25.05 -36.46
CA THR A 131 18.27 24.76 -37.86
C THR A 131 17.07 24.98 -38.77
N LYS A 132 17.28 25.55 -39.96
CA LYS A 132 16.19 25.80 -40.93
C LYS A 132 15.41 24.53 -41.25
N SER A 133 14.07 24.61 -41.26
CA SER A 133 13.18 23.46 -41.53
C SER A 133 13.48 22.75 -42.85
N THR A 134 13.90 23.49 -43.88
CA THR A 134 14.27 22.94 -45.19
C THR A 134 15.48 21.99 -45.13
N LYS A 135 16.37 22.16 -44.15
CA LYS A 135 17.54 21.30 -43.96
C LYS A 135 17.23 20.01 -43.18
N ILE A 136 16.08 19.92 -42.51
CA ILE A 136 15.73 18.75 -41.67
C ILE A 136 14.54 17.96 -42.22
N GLU A 137 13.88 18.47 -43.25
CA GLU A 137 12.71 17.82 -43.85
C GLU A 137 13.03 16.41 -44.37
N HIS A 138 14.21 16.22 -44.97
CA HIS A 138 14.66 14.91 -45.45
C HIS A 138 15.00 13.90 -44.33
N LEU A 139 15.11 14.36 -43.08
CA LEU A 139 15.40 13.52 -41.91
C LEU A 139 14.13 12.98 -41.25
N ILE A 140 12.96 13.45 -41.68
CA ILE A 140 11.67 13.14 -41.06
C ILE A 140 10.99 12.05 -41.88
N GLY A 141 10.71 10.93 -41.23
CA GLY A 141 9.85 9.87 -41.76
C GLY A 141 8.39 10.13 -41.44
N SER A 142 7.52 9.40 -42.12
CA SER A 142 6.08 9.42 -41.87
C SER A 142 5.50 8.02 -42.04
N ASP A 143 4.66 7.61 -41.10
CA ASP A 143 3.81 6.42 -41.19
C ASP A 143 2.36 6.85 -40.94
N GLY A 144 1.55 6.83 -41.99
CA GLY A 144 0.22 7.45 -41.99
C GLY A 144 0.30 8.93 -41.63
N GLU A 145 -0.39 9.33 -40.56
CA GLU A 145 -0.39 10.71 -40.04
C GLU A 145 0.74 10.98 -39.04
N ILE A 146 1.50 9.96 -38.63
CA ILE A 146 2.54 10.07 -37.62
C ILE A 146 3.86 10.43 -38.29
N GLU A 147 4.32 11.65 -38.06
CA GLU A 147 5.67 12.10 -38.42
C GLU A 147 6.66 11.74 -37.31
N TYR A 148 7.88 11.36 -37.68
CA TYR A 148 8.90 10.92 -36.73
C TYR A 148 10.33 11.16 -37.22
N ILE A 149 11.28 11.07 -36.30
CA ILE A 149 12.72 11.06 -36.60
C ILE A 149 13.38 9.83 -35.97
N HIS A 150 14.30 9.21 -36.70
CA HIS A 150 15.12 8.13 -36.19
C HIS A 150 16.15 8.66 -35.18
N VAL A 151 16.31 8.01 -34.04
CA VAL A 151 17.19 8.51 -32.97
C VAL A 151 18.66 8.59 -33.39
N ASP A 152 19.15 7.71 -34.29
CA ASP A 152 20.56 7.76 -34.76
C ASP A 152 20.87 9.07 -35.50
N THR A 153 19.87 9.67 -36.14
CA THR A 153 20.01 10.99 -36.78
C THR A 153 20.24 12.10 -35.76
N LEU A 154 19.72 11.94 -34.54
CA LEU A 154 19.94 12.87 -33.44
C LEU A 154 21.25 12.56 -32.71
N ILE A 155 21.57 11.28 -32.50
CA ILE A 155 22.82 10.86 -31.87
C ILE A 155 24.02 11.31 -32.69
N SER A 156 23.96 11.25 -34.02
CA SER A 156 25.05 11.71 -34.90
C SER A 156 25.32 13.21 -34.83
N GLN A 157 24.40 14.00 -34.24
CA GLN A 157 24.60 15.43 -33.99
C GLN A 157 25.22 15.72 -32.62
N ILE A 158 25.30 14.73 -31.73
CA ILE A 158 25.91 14.88 -30.40
C ILE A 158 27.43 14.77 -30.55
N ASN A 159 28.15 15.75 -30.03
CA ASN A 159 29.61 15.74 -30.05
C ASN A 159 30.20 14.52 -29.32
N ILE A 160 31.24 13.90 -29.90
CA ILE A 160 31.98 12.80 -29.25
C ILE A 160 32.72 13.31 -28.00
N GLY A 161 33.27 14.53 -28.07
CA GLY A 161 33.99 15.19 -26.97
C GLY A 161 33.08 15.90 -25.94
N PRO A 162 33.53 17.02 -25.34
CA PRO A 162 32.74 17.79 -24.39
C PRO A 162 31.38 18.18 -24.96
N LYS A 163 30.34 18.07 -24.14
CA LYS A 163 28.95 18.33 -24.51
C LYS A 163 28.61 19.79 -24.28
N ASN A 164 28.13 20.45 -25.34
CA ASN A 164 27.56 21.78 -25.24
C ASN A 164 26.06 21.74 -24.90
N GLU A 165 25.44 22.89 -24.71
CA GLU A 165 24.01 22.99 -24.39
C GLU A 165 23.10 22.33 -25.43
N LYS A 166 23.44 22.43 -26.71
CA LYS A 166 22.71 21.78 -27.80
C LYS A 166 22.79 20.25 -27.69
N ASP A 167 23.96 19.71 -27.37
CA ASP A 167 24.15 18.26 -27.15
C ASP A 167 23.26 17.76 -25.99
N LEU A 168 23.22 18.50 -24.87
CA LEU A 168 22.37 18.17 -23.73
C LEU A 168 20.88 18.21 -24.11
N LYS A 169 20.47 19.22 -24.88
CA LYS A 169 19.09 19.38 -25.38
C LYS A 169 18.67 18.26 -26.32
N ILE A 170 19.56 17.84 -27.22
CA ILE A 170 19.32 16.70 -28.11
C ILE A 170 19.17 15.42 -27.29
N PHE A 171 20.08 15.17 -26.34
CA PHE A 171 20.00 13.99 -25.48
C PHE A 171 18.71 13.99 -24.64
N ALA A 172 18.26 15.15 -24.15
CA ALA A 172 16.99 15.27 -23.44
C ALA A 172 15.79 14.94 -24.35
N LEU A 173 15.76 15.45 -25.59
CA LEU A 173 14.72 15.08 -26.57
C LEU A 173 14.68 13.56 -26.79
N ILE A 174 15.84 12.91 -26.88
CA ILE A 174 15.95 11.45 -27.02
C ILE A 174 15.29 10.74 -25.84
N LEU A 175 15.60 11.14 -24.61
CA LEU A 175 14.99 10.55 -23.41
C LEU A 175 13.48 10.83 -23.34
N TYR A 176 13.03 12.01 -23.76
CA TYR A 176 11.60 12.32 -23.85
C TYR A 176 10.89 11.36 -24.81
N GLY A 177 11.41 11.18 -26.02
CA GLY A 177 10.80 10.33 -27.04
C GLY A 177 10.87 8.83 -26.75
N LEU A 178 11.96 8.36 -26.16
CA LEU A 178 12.18 6.93 -25.97
C LEU A 178 11.79 6.41 -24.58
N ILE A 179 11.79 7.26 -23.55
CA ILE A 179 11.55 6.84 -22.16
C ILE A 179 10.25 7.42 -21.61
N LEU A 180 9.96 8.71 -21.84
CA LEU A 180 8.77 9.36 -21.29
C LEU A 180 7.52 9.16 -22.16
N TYR A 181 7.67 9.27 -23.47
CA TYR A 181 6.60 9.18 -24.47
C TYR A 181 6.90 8.14 -25.57
N PRO A 182 7.26 6.89 -25.22
CA PRO A 182 7.59 5.87 -26.20
C PRO A 182 6.40 5.58 -27.11
N ARG A 183 6.62 5.69 -28.42
CA ARG A 183 5.58 5.44 -29.45
C ARG A 183 5.99 4.35 -30.43
N MET A 184 7.19 4.47 -30.95
CA MET A 184 7.77 3.58 -31.96
C MET A 184 9.18 3.19 -31.55
N PRO A 185 9.60 1.94 -31.76
CA PRO A 185 10.97 1.52 -31.48
C PRO A 185 11.95 2.46 -32.18
N ASP A 186 12.96 2.96 -31.47
CA ASP A 186 14.06 3.75 -32.04
C ASP A 186 13.69 5.06 -32.75
N HIS A 187 12.44 5.50 -32.63
CA HIS A 187 11.95 6.71 -33.26
C HIS A 187 11.27 7.63 -32.24
N ILE A 188 11.44 8.93 -32.45
CA ILE A 188 10.76 9.97 -31.70
C ILE A 188 9.64 10.51 -32.56
N ASP A 189 8.40 10.40 -32.10
CA ASP A 189 7.25 10.91 -32.82
C ASP A 189 7.07 12.43 -32.63
N ASN A 190 6.30 13.04 -33.53
CA ASN A 190 6.00 14.46 -33.48
C ASN A 190 5.32 14.88 -32.16
N SER A 191 4.56 13.97 -31.53
CA SER A 191 3.88 14.26 -30.26
C SER A 191 4.89 14.48 -29.12
N ALA A 192 5.88 13.59 -28.99
CA ALA A 192 6.96 13.75 -28.02
C ALA A 192 7.79 15.01 -28.28
N MET A 193 8.09 15.31 -29.56
CA MET A 193 8.80 16.55 -29.92
C MET A 193 8.01 17.80 -29.48
N LYS A 194 6.69 17.83 -29.69
CA LYS A 194 5.83 18.96 -29.30
C LYS A 194 5.77 19.16 -27.80
N VAL A 195 5.80 18.07 -27.03
CA VAL A 195 5.86 18.17 -25.57
C VAL A 195 7.20 18.75 -25.13
N PHE A 196 8.30 18.23 -25.68
CA PHE A 196 9.65 18.71 -25.34
C PHE A 196 9.88 20.18 -25.74
N GLU A 197 9.44 20.59 -26.93
CA GLU A 197 9.53 22.00 -27.35
C GLU A 197 8.80 22.92 -26.37
N GLN A 198 7.61 22.54 -25.91
CA GLN A 198 6.87 23.34 -24.93
C GLN A 198 7.52 23.34 -23.55
N ASP A 199 8.10 22.22 -23.11
CA ASP A 199 8.88 22.12 -21.88
C ASP A 199 10.06 23.11 -21.87
N THR A 200 10.79 23.21 -23.00
CA THR A 200 11.85 24.22 -23.17
C THR A 200 11.35 25.68 -23.11
N HIS A 201 10.04 25.89 -23.08
CA HIS A 201 9.37 27.18 -22.90
C HIS A 201 8.59 27.26 -21.57
N ASP A 202 9.13 26.67 -20.50
CA ASP A 202 8.62 26.68 -19.12
C ASP A 202 7.24 26.00 -18.93
N VAL A 203 6.83 25.08 -19.81
CA VAL A 203 5.66 24.22 -19.55
C VAL A 203 6.05 23.11 -18.59
N ASN A 204 5.19 22.78 -17.62
CA ASN A 204 5.40 21.66 -16.72
C ASN A 204 5.10 20.33 -17.45
N PRO A 205 6.11 19.48 -17.72
CA PRO A 205 5.92 18.23 -18.45
C PRO A 205 5.27 17.14 -17.60
N ILE A 206 5.27 17.26 -16.27
CA ILE A 206 4.74 16.23 -15.38
C ILE A 206 3.24 15.96 -15.64
N PHE A 207 2.47 16.97 -16.06
CA PHE A 207 1.03 16.79 -16.35
C PHE A 207 0.80 15.91 -17.57
N SER A 208 1.60 16.10 -18.62
CA SER A 208 1.54 15.26 -19.80
C SER A 208 2.12 13.87 -19.56
N ILE A 209 3.17 13.72 -18.73
CA ILE A 209 3.70 12.40 -18.32
C ILE A 209 2.64 11.61 -17.56
N LEU A 210 1.95 12.27 -16.61
CA LEU A 210 0.91 11.63 -15.81
C LEU A 210 -0.30 11.26 -16.68
N SER A 211 -0.73 12.17 -17.56
CA SER A 211 -1.77 11.88 -18.55
C SER A 211 -1.42 10.68 -19.42
N GLU A 212 -0.18 10.58 -19.90
CA GLU A 212 0.27 9.48 -20.76
C GLU A 212 0.36 8.17 -19.97
N THR A 213 0.74 8.21 -18.69
CA THR A 213 0.71 7.05 -17.80
C THR A 213 -0.70 6.47 -17.70
N PHE A 214 -1.70 7.31 -17.42
CA PHE A 214 -3.08 6.86 -17.29
C PHE A 214 -3.66 6.36 -18.62
N ALA A 215 -3.35 7.05 -19.72
CA ALA A 215 -3.75 6.61 -21.06
C ALA A 215 -3.11 5.26 -21.41
N ALA A 216 -1.83 5.04 -21.10
CA ALA A 216 -1.12 3.78 -21.35
C ALA A 216 -1.70 2.62 -20.53
N LEU A 217 -1.98 2.83 -19.24
CA LEU A 217 -2.62 1.83 -18.38
C LEU A 217 -4.04 1.49 -18.87
N GLY A 218 -4.81 2.50 -19.26
CA GLY A 218 -6.13 2.32 -19.87
C GLY A 218 -6.06 1.49 -21.16
N ARG A 219 -5.15 1.83 -22.08
CA ARG A 219 -4.93 1.08 -23.34
C ARG A 219 -4.55 -0.37 -23.08
N CYS A 220 -3.58 -0.62 -22.19
CA CYS A 220 -3.18 -1.99 -21.87
C CYS A 220 -4.33 -2.77 -21.23
N ARG A 221 -5.16 -2.13 -20.40
CA ARG A 221 -6.34 -2.74 -19.80
C ARG A 221 -7.39 -3.09 -20.85
N GLU A 222 -7.72 -2.15 -21.74
CA GLU A 222 -8.65 -2.34 -22.85
C GLU A 222 -8.20 -3.48 -23.78
N ASN A 223 -6.91 -3.50 -24.13
CA ASN A 223 -6.32 -4.49 -25.02
C ASN A 223 -5.96 -5.82 -24.33
N ARG A 224 -6.16 -5.93 -23.02
CA ARG A 224 -5.76 -7.10 -22.21
C ARG A 224 -4.28 -7.46 -22.34
N GLY A 225 -3.40 -6.46 -22.30
CA GLY A 225 -1.95 -6.61 -22.38
C GLY A 225 -1.33 -5.70 -23.44
N GLY A 226 -0.21 -6.12 -24.01
CA GLY A 226 0.46 -5.41 -25.09
C GLY A 226 1.57 -4.49 -24.61
N ILE A 227 1.84 -3.43 -25.38
CA ILE A 227 2.96 -2.53 -25.12
C ILE A 227 2.50 -1.37 -24.23
N LEU A 228 3.18 -1.17 -23.10
CA LEU A 228 2.95 -0.03 -22.22
C LEU A 228 3.61 1.21 -22.82
N LEU A 229 2.85 1.97 -23.62
CA LEU A 229 3.28 3.18 -24.31
C LEU A 229 3.26 4.41 -23.37
N GLY A 230 4.01 4.34 -22.28
CA GLY A 230 4.21 5.41 -21.31
C GLY A 230 5.51 5.18 -20.52
N CYS A 231 5.81 6.03 -19.54
CA CYS A 231 7.05 5.90 -18.78
C CYS A 231 7.01 4.73 -17.76
N ALA A 232 7.30 3.53 -18.25
CA ALA A 232 7.26 2.32 -17.43
C ALA A 232 8.25 2.33 -16.23
N PRO A 233 9.52 2.76 -16.39
CA PRO A 233 10.44 2.93 -15.27
C PRO A 233 9.89 3.80 -14.14
N LEU A 234 9.22 4.90 -14.48
CA LEU A 234 8.67 5.84 -13.50
C LEU A 234 7.51 5.20 -12.72
N LEU A 235 6.64 4.46 -13.39
CA LEU A 235 5.58 3.69 -12.76
C LEU A 235 6.12 2.63 -11.80
N VAL A 236 7.22 1.96 -12.17
CA VAL A 236 7.89 0.94 -11.33
C VAL A 236 8.46 1.58 -10.06
N VAL A 237 9.22 2.67 -10.18
CA VAL A 237 9.75 3.38 -9.01
C VAL A 237 8.60 3.83 -8.11
N TRP A 238 7.52 4.37 -8.70
CA TRP A 238 6.35 4.80 -7.95
C TRP A 238 5.71 3.67 -7.12
N ILE A 239 5.39 2.51 -7.73
CA ILE A 239 4.68 1.45 -7.00
C ILE A 239 5.53 0.90 -5.86
N PHE A 240 6.84 0.71 -6.07
CA PHE A 240 7.72 0.22 -5.01
C PHE A 240 7.93 1.23 -3.87
N GLY A 241 7.62 2.51 -4.08
CA GLY A 241 7.52 3.49 -2.99
C GLY A 241 6.33 3.28 -2.07
N HIS A 242 5.29 2.60 -2.55
CA HIS A 242 4.05 2.35 -1.84
C HIS A 242 3.92 0.92 -1.31
N LEU A 243 4.82 0.01 -1.65
CA LEU A 243 4.86 -1.33 -1.08
C LEU A 243 5.80 -1.35 0.12
N LYS A 244 5.32 -1.74 1.29
CA LYS A 244 6.19 -1.88 2.46
C LYS A 244 7.22 -2.98 2.21
N PRO A 245 8.50 -2.75 2.57
CA PRO A 245 9.55 -3.75 2.43
C PRO A 245 9.20 -5.08 3.08
N SER A 246 9.27 -6.17 2.32
CA SER A 246 8.96 -7.51 2.80
C SER A 246 9.66 -8.57 1.95
N PRO A 247 10.95 -8.87 2.23
CA PRO A 247 11.71 -9.85 1.45
C PRO A 247 11.06 -11.23 1.39
N ARG A 248 10.38 -11.64 2.47
CA ARG A 248 9.61 -12.90 2.51
C ARG A 248 8.47 -12.93 1.49
N LYS A 249 7.88 -11.77 1.17
CA LYS A 249 6.86 -11.59 0.14
C LYS A 249 7.48 -11.13 -1.20
N GLY A 250 8.79 -11.29 -1.41
CA GLY A 250 9.45 -10.89 -2.67
C GLY A 250 9.59 -9.38 -2.89
N ILE A 251 9.26 -8.56 -1.89
CA ILE A 251 9.40 -7.10 -1.96
C ILE A 251 10.76 -6.67 -1.42
N PRO A 252 11.61 -6.00 -2.22
CA PRO A 252 12.96 -5.63 -1.81
C PRO A 252 12.95 -4.62 -0.65
N ILE A 253 14.03 -4.65 0.15
CA ILE A 253 14.32 -3.57 1.08
C ILE A 253 15.03 -2.48 0.31
N ILE A 254 14.28 -1.46 -0.10
CA ILE A 254 14.84 -0.26 -0.70
C ILE A 254 15.06 0.76 0.41
N ARG A 255 16.30 1.17 0.61
CA ARG A 255 16.67 2.19 1.60
C ARG A 255 16.52 3.57 0.98
N TYR A 256 15.28 4.06 0.90
CA TYR A 256 15.05 5.47 0.61
C TYR A 256 15.52 6.31 1.78
N SER A 257 16.23 7.39 1.50
CA SER A 257 16.70 8.28 2.55
C SER A 257 15.52 9.02 3.21
N PHE A 258 15.42 8.98 4.54
CA PHE A 258 14.22 9.34 5.34
C PHE A 258 13.78 10.82 5.31
N VAL A 259 14.48 11.70 4.58
CA VAL A 259 14.19 13.14 4.49
C VAL A 259 14.24 13.58 3.03
N PHE A 260 13.20 14.28 2.57
CA PHE A 260 13.19 14.91 1.26
C PHE A 260 14.34 15.92 1.17
N ASP A 261 15.29 15.66 0.27
CA ASP A 261 16.43 16.53 -0.01
C ASP A 261 16.65 16.53 -1.53
N GLU A 262 16.68 17.72 -2.12
CA GLU A 262 16.91 17.96 -3.56
C GLU A 262 18.25 17.39 -4.05
N ARG A 263 19.19 17.10 -3.13
CA ARG A 263 20.48 16.47 -3.46
C ARG A 263 20.40 14.96 -3.64
N ARG A 264 19.29 14.30 -3.26
CA ARG A 264 19.12 12.83 -3.31
C ARG A 264 18.47 12.39 -4.61
N CYS A 265 18.44 11.11 -4.94
CA CYS A 265 17.80 10.61 -6.17
C CYS A 265 17.07 9.30 -5.90
N SER A 266 15.75 9.35 -5.73
CA SER A 266 14.92 8.18 -5.41
C SER A 266 14.99 7.10 -6.49
N VAL A 267 15.15 7.49 -7.76
CA VAL A 267 15.34 6.54 -8.88
C VAL A 267 16.65 5.78 -8.72
N ARG A 268 17.74 6.46 -8.36
CA ARG A 268 19.05 5.84 -8.17
C ARG A 268 19.09 4.98 -6.90
N GLU A 269 18.46 5.43 -5.82
CA GLU A 269 18.28 4.64 -4.59
C GLU A 269 17.52 3.34 -4.89
N PHE A 270 16.44 3.42 -5.67
CA PHE A 270 15.70 2.25 -6.13
C PHE A 270 16.58 1.33 -6.99
N ALA A 271 17.24 1.87 -8.02
CA ALA A 271 18.06 1.10 -8.95
C ALA A 271 19.31 0.47 -8.30
N SER A 272 19.75 0.99 -7.15
CA SER A 272 20.87 0.43 -6.37
C SER A 272 20.42 -0.63 -5.35
N GLY A 273 19.11 -0.82 -5.18
CA GLY A 273 18.54 -1.83 -4.31
C GLY A 273 18.64 -3.25 -4.88
N ASP A 274 18.31 -4.24 -4.04
CA ASP A 274 18.21 -5.63 -4.48
C ASP A 274 17.06 -5.79 -5.48
N LEU A 275 17.32 -6.46 -6.60
CA LEU A 275 16.38 -6.66 -7.70
C LEU A 275 15.60 -7.99 -7.57
N ILE A 276 15.43 -8.54 -6.36
CA ILE A 276 14.68 -9.79 -6.12
C ILE A 276 13.30 -9.85 -6.79
N TYR A 277 12.66 -8.70 -6.99
CA TYR A 277 11.34 -8.61 -7.62
C TYR A 277 11.37 -9.02 -9.11
N MET A 278 12.55 -8.98 -9.76
CA MET A 278 12.72 -9.37 -11.16
C MET A 278 12.69 -10.88 -11.37
N SER A 279 12.99 -11.68 -10.34
CA SER A 279 12.94 -13.15 -10.42
C SER A 279 11.59 -13.74 -9.99
N ALA A 280 10.66 -12.89 -9.52
CA ALA A 280 9.36 -13.33 -9.07
C ALA A 280 8.44 -13.76 -10.22
N SER A 281 7.77 -14.90 -10.04
CA SER A 281 6.85 -15.48 -11.02
C SER A 281 5.53 -14.71 -11.11
N GLU A 282 4.77 -14.94 -12.18
CA GLU A 282 3.39 -14.44 -12.31
C GLU A 282 2.51 -14.89 -11.14
N GLU A 283 2.61 -16.16 -10.74
CA GLU A 283 1.85 -16.72 -9.61
C GLU A 283 2.20 -16.04 -8.29
N HIS A 284 3.46 -15.67 -8.09
CA HIS A 284 3.87 -14.90 -6.92
C HIS A 284 3.15 -13.56 -6.85
N TRP A 285 3.16 -12.77 -7.95
CA TRP A 285 2.50 -11.47 -7.99
C TRP A 285 1.00 -11.57 -7.84
N LYS A 286 0.39 -12.59 -8.46
CA LYS A 286 -1.04 -12.88 -8.30
C LYS A 286 -1.41 -13.12 -6.84
N ASN A 287 -0.64 -13.95 -6.13
CA ASN A 287 -0.87 -14.21 -4.71
C ASN A 287 -0.62 -12.96 -3.85
N TYR A 288 0.42 -12.19 -4.17
CA TYR A 288 0.75 -10.96 -3.46
C TYR A 288 -0.38 -9.94 -3.56
N PHE A 289 -0.80 -9.56 -4.77
CA PHE A 289 -1.85 -8.56 -4.97
C PHE A 289 -3.23 -9.04 -4.51
N ALA A 290 -3.52 -10.35 -4.62
CA ALA A 290 -4.75 -10.91 -4.07
C ALA A 290 -4.84 -10.81 -2.54
N THR A 291 -3.70 -10.75 -1.83
CA THR A 291 -3.64 -10.69 -0.36
C THR A 291 -3.16 -9.34 0.19
N LEU A 292 -2.84 -8.38 -0.68
CA LEU A 292 -2.36 -7.05 -0.30
C LEU A 292 -3.38 -6.35 0.61
N GLY A 293 -3.00 -6.05 1.85
CA GLY A 293 -3.80 -5.30 2.81
C GLY A 293 -3.34 -3.84 2.96
N SER A 294 -4.13 -3.02 3.67
CA SER A 294 -3.74 -1.62 3.97
C SER A 294 -2.47 -1.53 4.81
N GLU A 295 -2.16 -2.58 5.56
CA GLU A 295 -0.97 -2.73 6.40
C GLU A 295 0.30 -2.98 5.58
N ASP A 296 0.18 -3.53 4.36
CA ASP A 296 1.28 -3.75 3.42
C ASP A 296 1.60 -2.49 2.59
N ILE A 297 0.76 -1.45 2.69
CA ILE A 297 0.89 -0.21 1.91
C ILE A 297 1.62 0.86 2.71
N GLN A 298 2.67 1.41 2.12
CA GLN A 298 3.31 2.65 2.52
C GLN A 298 2.53 3.82 1.89
N TRP A 299 1.55 4.37 2.61
CA TRP A 299 0.67 5.41 2.06
C TRP A 299 1.46 6.64 1.62
N LYS A 300 2.13 7.33 2.55
CA LYS A 300 3.02 8.44 2.20
C LYS A 300 4.33 7.87 1.64
N ALA A 301 4.59 8.05 0.35
CA ALA A 301 5.85 7.65 -0.26
C ALA A 301 7.04 8.40 0.38
N PRO A 302 8.24 7.80 0.47
CA PRO A 302 9.40 8.40 1.15
C PRO A 302 9.85 9.76 0.58
N TRP A 303 9.66 9.98 -0.73
CA TRP A 303 10.02 11.22 -1.44
C TRP A 303 8.89 12.26 -1.51
N MET A 304 7.76 12.00 -0.86
CA MET A 304 6.60 12.87 -0.96
C MET A 304 6.85 14.22 -0.28
N TYR A 305 6.92 15.29 -1.07
CA TYR A 305 7.20 16.65 -0.65
C TYR A 305 6.11 17.22 0.29
N GLU A 306 6.50 17.97 1.32
CA GLU A 306 5.59 18.49 2.36
C GLU A 306 4.79 19.75 1.99
N GLY A 307 4.89 20.22 0.75
CA GLY A 307 4.18 21.41 0.30
C GLY A 307 2.73 21.20 -0.12
N SER A 308 2.23 22.17 -0.90
CA SER A 308 0.84 22.20 -1.34
C SER A 308 0.57 21.18 -2.46
N VAL A 309 -0.60 20.54 -2.40
CA VAL A 309 -1.02 19.50 -3.36
C VAL A 309 -2.16 20.02 -4.21
N LEU A 310 -2.07 19.81 -5.53
CA LEU A 310 -3.15 20.12 -6.46
C LEU A 310 -4.34 19.20 -6.21
N TYR A 311 -5.53 19.77 -6.06
CA TYR A 311 -6.73 18.95 -5.80
C TYR A 311 -7.87 19.14 -6.81
N SER A 312 -7.95 20.28 -7.49
CA SER A 312 -8.97 20.57 -8.51
C SER A 312 -8.59 21.76 -9.39
N CYS A 313 -9.27 21.92 -10.54
CA CYS A 313 -9.08 23.05 -11.45
C CYS A 313 -10.41 23.71 -11.83
N GLY A 314 -10.46 25.04 -11.76
CA GLY A 314 -11.65 25.79 -12.18
C GLY A 314 -12.87 25.51 -11.30
N SER A 315 -13.99 25.12 -11.90
CA SER A 315 -15.22 24.70 -11.22
C SER A 315 -15.31 23.21 -10.96
N ASP A 316 -14.49 22.41 -11.65
CA ASP A 316 -14.56 20.95 -11.58
C ASP A 316 -13.92 20.45 -10.27
N PRO A 317 -14.45 19.40 -9.62
CA PRO A 317 -13.86 18.86 -8.39
C PRO A 317 -12.60 18.00 -8.63
N TRP A 318 -12.14 17.92 -9.87
CA TRP A 318 -11.01 17.14 -10.37
C TRP A 318 -10.17 18.00 -11.33
N VAL A 319 -9.12 17.42 -11.90
CA VAL A 319 -8.10 18.07 -12.72
C VAL A 319 -8.08 17.46 -14.13
N PRO A 320 -8.28 18.23 -15.22
CA PRO A 320 -8.08 17.75 -16.58
C PRO A 320 -6.59 17.76 -16.97
N LEU A 321 -5.97 16.58 -17.10
CA LEU A 321 -4.58 16.45 -17.53
C LEU A 321 -4.51 16.39 -19.06
N LEU A 322 -3.87 17.37 -19.69
CA LEU A 322 -3.58 17.34 -21.13
C LEU A 322 -2.27 16.59 -21.40
N GLY A 323 -2.37 15.55 -22.22
CA GLY A 323 -1.25 14.77 -22.73
C GLY A 323 -1.15 14.83 -24.26
N PRO A 324 -0.16 14.14 -24.85
CA PRO A 324 0.05 14.14 -26.30
C PRO A 324 -1.05 13.41 -27.09
N GLU A 325 -1.75 12.44 -26.50
CA GLU A 325 -2.87 11.74 -27.16
C GLU A 325 -4.26 12.32 -26.90
N GLY A 326 -4.41 13.12 -25.85
CA GLY A 326 -5.72 13.60 -25.44
C GLY A 326 -5.72 14.20 -24.05
N CYS A 327 -6.86 14.08 -23.37
CA CYS A 327 -7.04 14.54 -22.00
C CYS A 327 -7.56 13.40 -21.12
N VAL A 328 -7.05 13.32 -19.89
CA VAL A 328 -7.53 12.41 -18.86
C VAL A 328 -8.01 13.19 -17.65
N ALA A 329 -9.19 12.88 -17.13
CA ALA A 329 -9.66 13.46 -15.86
C ALA A 329 -8.98 12.76 -14.68
N TYR A 330 -8.48 13.53 -13.71
CA TYR A 330 -7.69 13.06 -12.57
C TYR A 330 -8.25 13.67 -11.27
N ALA A 331 -8.62 12.84 -10.29
CA ALA A 331 -9.14 13.30 -9.00
C ALA A 331 -8.14 13.04 -7.86
N PRO A 332 -7.17 13.93 -7.62
CA PRO A 332 -6.19 13.79 -6.53
C PRO A 332 -6.82 13.57 -5.15
N ASN A 333 -8.03 14.10 -4.92
CA ASN A 333 -8.77 13.92 -3.67
C ASN A 333 -9.19 12.47 -3.38
N MET A 334 -9.11 11.55 -4.36
CA MET A 334 -9.27 10.12 -4.13
C MET A 334 -8.12 9.52 -3.31
N PHE A 335 -6.95 10.17 -3.30
CA PHE A 335 -5.68 9.58 -2.87
C PHE A 335 -5.03 10.40 -1.74
N ARG A 336 -5.82 10.97 -0.84
CA ARG A 336 -5.32 11.90 0.20
C ARG A 336 -4.34 11.24 1.16
N ARG A 337 -4.45 9.93 1.36
CA ARG A 337 -3.53 9.13 2.18
C ARG A 337 -2.11 9.15 1.61
N GLN A 338 -1.96 9.12 0.27
CA GLN A 338 -0.65 9.23 -0.38
C GLN A 338 0.04 10.56 -0.08
N VAL A 339 -0.76 11.61 0.09
CA VAL A 339 -0.30 12.93 0.53
C VAL A 339 -0.49 13.15 2.03
N GLY A 340 -0.36 12.09 2.86
CA GLY A 340 -0.24 12.23 4.31
C GLY A 340 -1.50 12.75 5.02
N CYS A 341 -2.65 12.79 4.35
CA CYS A 341 -3.89 13.33 4.87
C CYS A 341 -4.94 12.22 5.10
N MET A 342 -5.87 12.45 6.02
CA MET A 342 -7.04 11.58 6.21
C MET A 342 -7.88 11.50 4.93
N GLN A 343 -8.38 10.31 4.61
CA GLN A 343 -9.27 10.11 3.47
C GLN A 343 -10.72 10.44 3.83
N PHE A 344 -11.40 11.21 2.99
CA PHE A 344 -12.84 11.46 3.06
C PHE A 344 -13.50 11.02 1.76
N VAL A 345 -14.83 11.06 1.71
CA VAL A 345 -15.58 10.88 0.47
C VAL A 345 -15.18 11.95 -0.54
N PRO A 346 -14.57 11.58 -1.67
CA PRO A 346 -14.13 12.53 -2.69
C PRO A 346 -15.31 12.96 -3.58
N ALA A 347 -15.26 14.19 -4.07
CA ALA A 347 -16.17 14.65 -5.12
C ALA A 347 -15.59 14.30 -6.49
N THR A 348 -16.32 13.51 -7.28
CA THR A 348 -15.87 12.99 -8.59
C THR A 348 -16.90 13.23 -9.70
N GLU A 349 -17.88 14.10 -9.47
CA GLU A 349 -18.93 14.43 -10.44
C GLU A 349 -18.35 14.79 -11.82
N GLY A 350 -18.88 14.16 -12.88
CA GLY A 350 -18.47 14.43 -14.26
C GLY A 350 -17.09 13.88 -14.67
N MET A 351 -16.29 13.33 -13.75
CA MET A 351 -14.93 12.83 -14.04
C MET A 351 -14.94 11.68 -15.06
N GLY A 352 -15.80 10.68 -14.84
CA GLY A 352 -15.82 9.44 -15.64
C GLY A 352 -16.17 9.64 -17.12
N TRP A 353 -16.66 10.82 -17.51
CA TRP A 353 -17.10 11.14 -18.88
C TRP A 353 -16.21 12.18 -19.57
N PHE A 354 -15.20 12.72 -18.88
CA PHE A 354 -14.41 13.85 -19.37
C PHE A 354 -13.11 13.46 -20.07
N SER A 355 -12.72 12.18 -20.07
CA SER A 355 -11.55 11.73 -20.83
C SER A 355 -11.85 11.64 -22.34
N TYR A 356 -10.89 12.02 -23.20
CA TYR A 356 -11.03 11.95 -24.65
C TYR A 356 -9.67 11.85 -25.34
N ARG A 357 -9.66 11.36 -26.58
CA ARG A 357 -8.48 11.38 -27.47
C ARG A 357 -8.65 12.43 -28.56
N TYR A 358 -7.56 12.99 -29.09
CA TYR A 358 -7.63 14.09 -30.06
C TYR A 358 -8.32 13.71 -31.38
N PHE A 359 -8.27 12.44 -31.78
CA PHE A 359 -8.96 11.97 -32.99
C PHE A 359 -10.49 11.90 -32.82
N ASN A 360 -11.03 12.03 -31.61
CA ASN A 360 -12.47 12.04 -31.39
C ASN A 360 -13.07 13.37 -31.92
N PRO A 361 -14.23 13.36 -32.61
CA PRO A 361 -14.82 14.57 -33.19
C PRO A 361 -15.14 15.69 -32.19
N ASP A 362 -15.45 15.35 -30.93
CA ASP A 362 -15.80 16.27 -29.85
C ASP A 362 -14.58 16.81 -29.07
N SER A 363 -13.36 16.34 -29.41
CA SER A 363 -12.12 16.65 -28.68
C SER A 363 -11.78 18.14 -28.66
N LYS A 364 -12.11 18.86 -29.75
CA LYS A 364 -11.81 20.30 -29.88
C LYS A 364 -12.59 21.11 -28.86
N ALA A 365 -13.90 20.95 -28.79
CA ALA A 365 -14.76 21.66 -27.85
C ALA A 365 -14.39 21.33 -26.40
N LYS A 366 -14.05 20.06 -26.10
CA LYS A 366 -13.56 19.66 -24.78
C LYS A 366 -12.22 20.33 -24.44
N SER A 367 -11.28 20.38 -25.38
CA SER A 367 -9.96 21.03 -25.18
C SER A 367 -10.07 22.53 -24.93
N GLU A 368 -10.97 23.22 -25.62
CA GLU A 368 -11.23 24.65 -25.41
C GLU A 368 -11.77 24.95 -24.00
N ARG A 369 -12.49 24.01 -23.38
CA ARG A 369 -12.95 24.12 -21.97
C ARG A 369 -11.83 23.90 -20.96
N VAL A 370 -10.81 23.11 -21.28
CA VAL A 370 -9.74 22.73 -20.34
C VAL A 370 -8.83 23.91 -20.00
N LEU A 371 -8.42 24.70 -20.99
CA LEU A 371 -7.44 25.78 -20.77
C LEU A 371 -7.92 26.85 -19.76
N PRO A 372 -9.19 27.30 -19.78
CA PRO A 372 -9.72 28.17 -18.74
C PRO A 372 -9.68 27.57 -17.33
N CYS A 373 -9.91 26.26 -17.16
CA CYS A 373 -9.90 25.61 -15.84
C CYS A 373 -8.52 25.75 -15.16
N TRP A 374 -7.44 25.67 -15.95
CA TRP A 374 -6.06 25.80 -15.47
C TRP A 374 -5.62 27.22 -15.12
N LYS A 375 -6.46 28.23 -15.36
CA LYS A 375 -6.21 29.59 -14.83
C LYS A 375 -6.39 29.67 -13.32
N ASN A 376 -7.18 28.76 -12.74
CA ASN A 376 -7.50 28.72 -11.32
C ASN A 376 -7.28 27.31 -10.72
N PRO A 377 -6.01 26.82 -10.67
CA PRO A 377 -5.71 25.58 -9.97
C PRO A 377 -5.91 25.79 -8.47
N ARG A 378 -6.56 24.84 -7.81
CA ARG A 378 -6.81 24.89 -6.37
C ARG A 378 -5.90 23.91 -5.66
N LEU A 379 -5.26 24.41 -4.60
CA LEU A 379 -4.25 23.67 -3.84
C LEU A 379 -4.71 23.46 -2.40
N ILE A 380 -4.34 22.32 -1.81
CA ILE A 380 -4.49 22.07 -0.37
C ILE A 380 -3.12 22.29 0.28
N ASN A 381 -3.08 23.19 1.26
CA ASN A 381 -1.91 23.36 2.11
C ASN A 381 -1.92 22.27 3.20
N ARG A 382 -0.91 21.39 3.19
CA ARG A 382 -0.76 20.27 4.13
C ARG A 382 -0.48 20.75 5.56
N SER A 383 0.24 21.86 5.73
CA SER A 383 0.62 22.42 7.04
C SER A 383 -0.60 22.77 7.90
N LEU A 384 -1.69 23.23 7.26
CA LEU A 384 -2.96 23.51 7.96
C LEU A 384 -3.68 22.25 8.44
N SER A 385 -3.44 21.09 7.80
CA SER A 385 -4.02 19.82 8.24
C SER A 385 -3.26 19.26 9.46
N ILE A 386 -1.96 19.55 9.56
CA ILE A 386 -1.06 19.17 10.66
C ILE A 386 -1.30 20.08 11.88
N ALA A 387 -1.46 21.39 11.68
CA ALA A 387 -1.63 22.37 12.76
C ALA A 387 -2.94 22.26 13.56
N MET A 388 -3.93 21.47 13.10
CA MET A 388 -5.23 21.34 13.75
C MET A 388 -5.30 20.22 14.80
N MET A 389 -4.21 19.53 15.15
CA MET A 389 -4.29 18.35 16.05
C MET A 389 -3.17 18.27 17.10
N LYS A 390 -3.52 17.72 18.27
CA LYS A 390 -2.76 17.71 19.52
C LYS A 390 -1.94 16.44 19.77
N ASP A 391 -2.06 15.40 18.94
CA ASP A 391 -1.36 14.12 19.11
C ASP A 391 -0.71 13.64 17.81
N ASP A 392 0.49 13.05 17.95
CA ASP A 392 1.41 12.47 16.94
C ASP A 392 0.82 11.27 16.15
N GLN A 393 -0.47 11.28 15.78
CA GLN A 393 -1.06 10.21 14.98
C GLN A 393 -0.82 10.41 13.48
N ASP A 394 -0.36 9.35 12.82
CA ASP A 394 -0.25 9.23 11.36
C ASP A 394 -1.62 9.39 10.67
N LEU A 395 -2.03 10.64 10.40
CA LEU A 395 -3.35 11.02 9.87
C LEU A 395 -3.72 10.28 8.55
N HIS A 396 -2.73 9.85 7.79
CA HIS A 396 -2.91 9.09 6.55
C HIS A 396 -3.38 7.65 6.75
N ASN A 397 -3.33 7.13 7.98
CA ASN A 397 -3.93 5.84 8.34
C ASN A 397 -5.42 5.97 8.69
N SER A 398 -5.92 7.19 8.88
CA SER A 398 -7.31 7.46 9.24
C SER A 398 -8.22 7.56 8.01
N LEU A 399 -9.45 7.08 8.16
CA LEU A 399 -10.55 7.20 7.19
C LEU A 399 -11.72 7.91 7.87
N ALA A 400 -12.40 8.80 7.14
CA ALA A 400 -13.66 9.36 7.61
C ALA A 400 -14.73 8.25 7.74
N PRO A 401 -15.63 8.32 8.75
CA PRO A 401 -16.65 7.29 8.97
C PRO A 401 -17.51 6.97 7.74
N GLU A 402 -17.77 7.97 6.90
CA GLU A 402 -18.60 7.84 5.70
C GLU A 402 -17.84 7.22 4.50
N TYR A 403 -16.52 7.13 4.57
CA TYR A 403 -15.69 6.67 3.45
C TYR A 403 -15.92 5.18 3.14
N ALA A 404 -15.89 4.31 4.15
CA ALA A 404 -16.07 2.87 3.93
C ALA A 404 -17.46 2.52 3.35
N PRO A 405 -18.58 3.07 3.85
CA PRO A 405 -19.90 2.91 3.22
C PRO A 405 -19.96 3.44 1.78
N TRP A 406 -19.35 4.59 1.51
CA TRP A 406 -19.27 5.13 0.15
C TRP A 406 -18.47 4.21 -0.78
N TYR A 407 -17.30 3.73 -0.31
CA TYR A 407 -16.39 2.88 -1.07
C TYR A 407 -17.03 1.54 -1.43
N GLN A 408 -17.74 0.90 -0.48
CA GLN A 408 -18.48 -0.33 -0.74
C GLN A 408 -19.67 -0.11 -1.68
N GLY A 409 -20.28 1.07 -1.63
CA GLY A 409 -21.45 1.42 -2.43
C GLY A 409 -21.14 1.93 -3.84
N ARG A 410 -19.90 2.34 -4.14
CA ARG A 410 -19.51 2.84 -5.46
C ARG A 410 -19.38 1.70 -6.47
N GLY A 411 -19.74 1.94 -7.73
CA GLY A 411 -19.47 0.98 -8.79
C GLY A 411 -17.96 0.79 -8.94
N LYS A 412 -17.48 -0.46 -8.90
CA LYS A 412 -16.10 -0.82 -9.27
C LYS A 412 -16.16 -1.45 -10.67
N ALA A 413 -15.32 -0.99 -11.59
CA ALA A 413 -15.18 -1.65 -12.89
C ALA A 413 -14.46 -3.01 -12.81
N VAL A 414 -13.78 -3.24 -11.68
CA VAL A 414 -13.05 -4.47 -11.38
C VAL A 414 -13.70 -5.21 -10.22
N THR A 415 -14.22 -6.41 -10.49
CA THR A 415 -14.59 -7.41 -9.48
C THR A 415 -13.77 -8.66 -9.75
N VAL A 416 -12.61 -8.80 -9.09
CA VAL A 416 -11.82 -10.03 -9.16
C VAL A 416 -12.58 -11.15 -8.44
N ASP A 417 -12.87 -12.27 -9.13
CA ASP A 417 -13.54 -13.43 -8.52
C ASP A 417 -12.65 -14.01 -7.40
N ARG A 418 -13.16 -13.95 -6.16
CA ARG A 418 -12.50 -14.42 -4.94
C ARG A 418 -12.57 -15.94 -4.78
N LYS A 419 -12.86 -16.72 -5.85
CA LYS A 419 -12.86 -18.19 -5.85
C LYS A 419 -11.45 -18.77 -5.75
N GLY A 420 -10.87 -18.56 -4.58
CA GLY A 420 -9.55 -19.04 -4.21
C GLY A 420 -9.28 -18.96 -2.72
N LYS A 421 -10.32 -18.84 -1.86
CA LYS A 421 -10.16 -19.17 -0.44
C LYS A 421 -10.05 -20.70 -0.29
N ARG A 422 -8.98 -21.30 -0.78
CA ARG A 422 -8.46 -22.50 -0.12
C ARG A 422 -7.57 -21.99 1.00
N LYS A 423 -8.06 -22.07 2.23
CA LYS A 423 -7.14 -22.28 3.36
C LYS A 423 -6.31 -23.50 2.94
N MET A 424 -5.01 -23.33 2.71
CA MET A 424 -4.11 -24.46 2.85
C MET A 424 -4.06 -24.75 4.34
N ASP A 425 -4.88 -25.68 4.77
CA ASP A 425 -4.72 -26.33 6.07
C ASP A 425 -3.42 -27.13 6.00
N PHE A 426 -2.34 -26.58 6.56
CA PHE A 426 -1.17 -27.38 6.92
C PHE A 426 -1.53 -28.14 8.21
N GLU A 427 -2.11 -29.33 8.06
CA GLU A 427 -2.10 -30.35 9.12
C GLU A 427 -0.85 -31.22 8.97
N PRO A 428 0.07 -31.25 9.96
CA PRO A 428 0.96 -32.38 10.14
C PRO A 428 0.22 -33.46 10.94
N ARG A 429 -0.05 -34.61 10.32
CA ARG A 429 -0.52 -35.81 11.01
C ARG A 429 0.55 -36.30 12.00
N LEU A 430 0.25 -36.34 13.30
CA LEU A 430 0.90 -37.22 14.27
C LEU A 430 -0.15 -37.73 15.29
N PRO A 431 0.02 -38.95 15.87
CA PRO A 431 -1.03 -39.70 16.55
C PRO A 431 -1.42 -39.12 17.91
N PRO A 432 -2.64 -39.42 18.41
CA PRO A 432 -3.18 -38.82 19.62
C PRO A 432 -2.68 -39.53 20.88
N ALA A 433 -1.61 -39.00 21.48
CA ALA A 433 -1.37 -39.13 22.92
C ALA A 433 -0.38 -38.04 23.38
N ILE A 434 -0.62 -37.50 24.58
CA ILE A 434 0.25 -36.60 25.36
C ILE A 434 0.09 -35.09 25.06
N HIS A 435 -1.12 -34.57 25.30
CA HIS A 435 -1.33 -33.14 25.56
C HIS A 435 -0.92 -32.81 27.00
N HIS A 436 0.35 -32.46 27.22
CA HIS A 436 0.76 -31.46 28.24
C HIS A 436 2.25 -31.05 28.18
N GLN A 437 3.09 -31.67 27.34
CA GLN A 437 4.53 -31.33 27.23
C GLN A 437 4.91 -30.46 26.02
N ALA A 438 4.06 -30.33 25.00
CA ALA A 438 4.40 -29.63 23.75
C ALA A 438 4.50 -28.09 23.88
N GLY A 439 3.78 -27.48 24.82
CA GLY A 439 3.78 -26.01 25.00
C GLY A 439 5.08 -25.46 25.64
N SER A 440 5.76 -26.26 26.45
CA SER A 440 7.06 -25.91 27.04
C SER A 440 8.18 -26.06 26.02
N LEU A 441 8.20 -27.18 25.29
CA LEU A 441 9.24 -27.48 24.32
C LEU A 441 9.25 -26.50 23.14
N ALA A 442 8.08 -26.04 22.68
CA ALA A 442 7.97 -25.04 21.61
C ALA A 442 8.45 -23.65 22.03
N LYS A 443 8.23 -23.26 23.30
CA LYS A 443 8.76 -22.00 23.88
C LYS A 443 10.27 -22.07 24.08
N ASP A 444 10.78 -23.19 24.57
CA ASP A 444 12.22 -23.40 24.73
C ASP A 444 12.95 -23.48 23.38
N MET A 445 12.33 -24.08 22.35
CA MET A 445 12.87 -24.07 20.99
C MET A 445 12.84 -22.68 20.35
N ALA A 446 11.84 -21.84 20.64
CA ALA A 446 11.79 -20.45 20.18
C ALA A 446 12.84 -19.58 20.89
N LEU A 447 13.03 -19.78 22.20
CA LEU A 447 14.02 -19.06 23.00
C LEU A 447 15.45 -19.44 22.59
N ASN A 448 15.73 -20.73 22.41
CA ASN A 448 17.02 -21.23 21.92
C ASN A 448 17.30 -20.82 20.46
N ARG A 449 16.26 -20.56 19.66
CA ARG A 449 16.39 -20.04 18.28
C ARG A 449 16.74 -18.55 18.30
N LEU A 450 16.07 -17.76 19.12
CA LEU A 450 16.37 -16.33 19.33
C LEU A 450 17.76 -16.11 19.94
N GLN A 451 18.22 -17.00 20.82
CA GLN A 451 19.57 -16.94 21.38
C GLN A 451 20.64 -17.24 20.33
N ARG A 452 20.41 -18.21 19.44
CA ARG A 452 21.30 -18.47 18.29
C ARG A 452 21.38 -17.28 17.33
N GLU A 453 20.24 -16.69 16.98
CA GLU A 453 20.18 -15.49 16.13
C GLU A 453 20.94 -14.30 16.75
N ASN A 454 20.89 -14.15 18.08
CA ASN A 454 21.59 -13.08 18.80
C ASN A 454 23.10 -13.34 18.90
N ASP A 455 23.52 -14.59 19.08
CA ASP A 455 24.93 -14.97 19.12
C ASP A 455 25.60 -14.89 17.74
N GLU A 456 24.87 -15.20 16.66
CA GLU A 456 25.30 -14.99 15.27
C GLU A 456 25.46 -13.49 14.95
N MET A 457 24.50 -12.66 15.37
CA MET A 457 24.59 -11.20 15.26
C MET A 457 25.79 -10.63 16.04
N ARG A 458 26.08 -11.16 17.22
CA ARG A 458 27.25 -10.78 18.03
C ARG A 458 28.57 -11.28 17.43
N ALA A 459 28.60 -12.45 16.80
CA ALA A 459 29.77 -12.95 16.09
C ALA A 459 30.07 -12.09 14.84
N TYR A 460 29.02 -11.70 14.10
CA TYR A 460 29.12 -10.78 12.97
C TYR A 460 29.63 -9.39 13.40
N ALA A 461 29.11 -8.84 14.50
CA ALA A 461 29.58 -7.58 15.06
C ALA A 461 31.06 -7.65 15.51
N ARG A 462 31.50 -8.76 16.12
CA ARG A 462 32.91 -8.98 16.51
C ARG A 462 33.85 -9.11 15.31
N GLY A 463 33.40 -9.77 14.24
CA GLY A 463 34.15 -9.83 12.98
C GLY A 463 34.39 -8.44 12.37
N ASN A 464 33.34 -7.62 12.32
CA ASN A 464 33.43 -6.24 11.83
C ASN A 464 34.32 -5.36 12.74
N PHE A 465 34.25 -5.53 14.06
CA PHE A 465 35.13 -4.80 15.00
C PHE A 465 36.61 -5.13 14.79
N THR A 466 36.92 -6.39 14.46
CA THR A 466 38.30 -6.83 14.16
C THR A 466 38.79 -6.27 12.82
N GLN A 467 37.91 -6.13 11.84
CA GLN A 467 38.19 -5.49 10.55
C GLN A 467 38.48 -3.99 10.71
N ILE A 468 37.71 -3.29 11.56
CA ILE A 468 37.89 -1.86 11.87
C ILE A 468 39.26 -1.64 12.51
N LYS A 469 39.64 -2.46 13.49
CA LYS A 469 40.94 -2.35 14.16
C LYS A 469 42.13 -2.52 13.21
N ARG A 470 42.03 -3.42 12.23
CA ARG A 470 43.05 -3.59 11.17
C ARG A 470 43.16 -2.37 10.25
N LEU A 471 42.04 -1.70 10.00
CA LEU A 471 41.99 -0.49 9.17
C LEU A 471 42.61 0.71 9.91
N GLU A 472 42.39 0.84 11.21
CA GLU A 472 43.05 1.86 12.05
C GLU A 472 44.57 1.68 12.07
N GLU A 473 45.05 0.45 12.18
CA GLU A 473 46.47 0.11 12.18
C GLU A 473 47.13 0.39 10.82
N ALA A 474 46.44 0.08 9.72
CA ALA A 474 46.88 0.42 8.37
C ALA A 474 46.94 1.95 8.14
N ASN A 475 45.98 2.69 8.69
CA ASN A 475 45.92 4.15 8.59
C ASN A 475 47.05 4.82 9.38
N TYR A 476 47.39 4.27 10.55
CA TYR A 476 48.55 4.70 11.32
C TYR A 476 49.87 4.51 10.55
N ILE A 477 50.06 3.35 9.90
CA ILE A 477 51.26 3.05 9.09
C ILE A 477 51.37 4.00 7.87
N LEU A 478 50.25 4.33 7.23
CA LEU A 478 50.20 5.26 6.09
C LEU A 478 50.53 6.69 6.51
N ASN A 479 50.00 7.16 7.65
CA ASN A 479 50.32 8.48 8.18
C ASN A 479 51.81 8.62 8.55
N GLN A 480 52.42 7.56 9.09
CA GLN A 480 53.87 7.53 9.33
C GLN A 480 54.68 7.57 8.02
N ARG A 481 54.19 6.97 6.94
CA ARG A 481 54.80 7.02 5.59
C ARG A 481 54.74 8.42 4.97
N VAL A 482 53.63 9.13 5.20
CA VAL A 482 53.41 10.51 4.72
C VAL A 482 54.36 11.49 5.42
N ILE A 483 54.63 11.30 6.70
CA ILE A 483 55.57 12.14 7.49
C ILE A 483 57.03 11.90 7.07
N GLN A 484 57.39 10.72 6.55
CA GLN A 484 58.76 10.38 6.17
C GLN A 484 59.18 10.84 4.76
N LEU A 485 58.27 11.38 3.94
CA LEU A 485 58.55 11.74 2.53
C LEU A 485 58.50 13.25 2.28
N GLU A 486 59.09 14.03 3.18
CA GLU A 486 59.30 15.47 2.97
C GLU A 486 60.47 15.73 2.01
N GLY A 487 60.15 15.63 0.73
CA GLY A 487 60.94 16.18 -0.37
C GLY A 487 60.81 15.34 -1.62
N LEU A 488 59.86 15.66 -2.52
CA LEU A 488 59.89 15.42 -3.97
C LEU A 488 58.62 15.96 -4.71
N SER A 489 58.59 15.73 -6.03
CA SER A 489 58.02 16.46 -7.19
C SER A 489 56.50 16.73 -7.27
N HIS A 490 56.11 17.60 -8.22
CA HIS A 490 54.76 18.13 -8.50
C HIS A 490 53.70 17.04 -8.78
N GLU A 491 54.09 15.91 -9.36
CA GLU A 491 53.20 14.78 -9.68
C GLU A 491 52.71 14.07 -8.40
N GLN A 492 53.55 14.02 -7.36
CA GLN A 492 53.19 13.46 -6.06
C GLN A 492 52.26 14.38 -5.27
N LYS A 493 52.29 15.69 -5.51
CA LYS A 493 51.38 16.67 -4.88
C LYS A 493 49.92 16.53 -5.37
N SER A 494 49.72 16.12 -6.63
CA SER A 494 48.39 15.84 -7.18
C SER A 494 47.76 14.62 -6.52
N THR A 495 48.54 13.55 -6.34
CA THR A 495 48.09 12.33 -5.66
C THR A 495 47.82 12.60 -4.18
N ILE A 496 48.63 13.43 -3.51
CA ILE A 496 48.39 13.85 -2.12
C ILE A 496 47.07 14.63 -1.98
N ASN A 497 46.71 15.48 -2.94
CA ASN A 497 45.48 16.26 -2.88
C ASN A 497 44.22 15.39 -3.11
N GLU A 498 44.32 14.39 -3.99
CA GLU A 498 43.28 13.37 -4.18
C GLU A 498 43.13 12.49 -2.93
N HIS A 499 44.25 12.08 -2.32
CA HIS A 499 44.24 11.32 -1.08
C HIS A 499 43.72 12.14 0.12
N GLN A 500 44.01 13.44 0.20
CA GLN A 500 43.45 14.34 1.22
C GLN A 500 41.93 14.53 1.04
N SER A 501 41.46 14.62 -0.20
CA SER A 501 40.02 14.70 -0.49
C SER A 501 39.29 13.40 -0.13
N ALA A 502 39.90 12.25 -0.41
CA ALA A 502 39.40 10.95 0.03
C ALA A 502 39.42 10.80 1.56
N ASN A 503 40.44 11.33 2.24
CA ASN A 503 40.56 11.30 3.69
C ASN A 503 39.51 12.18 4.39
N TRP A 504 39.23 13.37 3.84
CA TRP A 504 38.14 14.22 4.32
C TRP A 504 36.78 13.52 4.15
N ALA A 505 36.50 12.92 2.98
CA ALA A 505 35.27 12.16 2.76
C ALA A 505 35.15 10.92 3.68
N MET A 506 36.27 10.34 4.11
CA MET A 506 36.29 9.24 5.08
C MET A 506 36.08 9.73 6.52
N GLN A 507 36.63 10.88 6.92
CA GLN A 507 36.39 11.49 8.23
C GLN A 507 34.92 11.90 8.40
N GLU A 508 34.32 12.49 7.37
CA GLU A 508 32.89 12.86 7.38
C GLU A 508 31.99 11.61 7.51
N ARG A 509 32.38 10.48 6.90
CA ARG A 509 31.70 9.19 7.10
C ARG A 509 31.87 8.63 8.51
N LEU A 510 33.05 8.79 9.12
CA LEU A 510 33.32 8.33 10.48
C LEU A 510 32.50 9.11 11.51
N GLU A 511 32.46 10.45 11.41
CA GLU A 511 31.63 11.29 12.27
C GLU A 511 30.14 10.94 12.13
N HIS A 512 29.67 10.70 10.90
CA HIS A 512 28.29 10.32 10.64
C HIS A 512 27.96 8.90 11.15
N LEU A 513 28.95 7.99 11.20
CA LEU A 513 28.80 6.65 11.77
C LEU A 513 28.83 6.67 13.31
N GLU A 514 29.63 7.53 13.93
CA GLU A 514 29.65 7.73 15.38
C GLU A 514 28.35 8.37 15.86
N GLU A 515 27.84 9.39 15.17
CA GLU A 515 26.52 9.95 15.44
C GLU A 515 25.41 8.91 15.29
N TRP A 516 25.50 8.05 14.26
CA TRP A 516 24.55 6.96 14.06
C TRP A 516 24.64 5.91 15.17
N GLY A 517 25.86 5.59 15.64
CA GLY A 517 26.10 4.71 16.79
C GLY A 517 25.44 5.23 18.06
N LEU A 518 25.65 6.51 18.39
CA LEU A 518 25.05 7.15 19.55
C LEU A 518 23.50 7.20 19.46
N ARG A 519 22.96 7.50 18.27
CA ARG A 519 21.50 7.53 18.05
C ARG A 519 20.88 6.13 18.08
N THR A 520 21.56 5.11 17.57
CA THR A 520 21.09 3.72 17.62
C THR A 520 21.15 3.16 19.04
N GLU A 521 22.18 3.47 19.82
CA GLU A 521 22.22 3.14 21.25
C GLU A 521 21.08 3.81 22.02
N HIS A 522 20.77 5.07 21.72
CA HIS A 522 19.62 5.76 22.31
C HIS A 522 18.28 5.10 21.96
N LEU A 523 18.07 4.74 20.69
CA LEU A 523 16.87 4.04 20.22
C LEU A 523 16.74 2.64 20.84
N ILE A 524 17.84 1.89 20.93
CA ILE A 524 17.87 0.57 21.59
C ILE A 524 17.55 0.73 23.08
N SER A 525 18.08 1.76 23.75
CA SER A 525 17.76 2.06 25.14
C SER A 525 16.29 2.40 25.35
N LYS A 526 15.69 3.20 24.45
CA LYS A 526 14.26 3.52 24.46
C LYS A 526 13.40 2.27 24.24
N GLN A 527 13.72 1.44 23.24
CA GLN A 527 13.00 0.20 22.97
C GLN A 527 13.12 -0.81 24.11
N LYS A 528 14.29 -0.89 24.78
CA LYS A 528 14.45 -1.72 25.98
C LYS A 528 13.53 -1.27 27.11
N LYS A 529 13.40 0.04 27.36
CA LYS A 529 12.48 0.57 28.38
C LYS A 529 11.03 0.27 28.05
N GLU A 530 10.63 0.42 26.79
CA GLU A 530 9.28 0.05 26.33
C GLU A 530 9.02 -1.46 26.46
N ALA A 531 9.99 -2.30 26.10
CA ALA A 531 9.89 -3.75 26.24
C ALA A 531 9.76 -4.19 27.71
N ILE A 532 10.47 -3.55 28.64
CA ILE A 532 10.32 -3.80 30.08
C ILE A 532 8.90 -3.46 30.55
N LYS A 533 8.36 -2.30 30.12
CA LYS A 533 6.99 -1.89 30.46
C LYS A 533 5.95 -2.89 29.94
N TYR A 534 6.11 -3.38 28.71
CA TYR A 534 5.22 -4.43 28.17
C TYR A 534 5.36 -5.75 28.92
N HIS A 535 6.58 -6.12 29.33
CA HIS A 535 6.82 -7.35 30.08
C HIS A 535 6.18 -7.32 31.47
N GLU A 536 6.25 -6.18 32.17
CA GLU A 536 5.57 -5.95 33.45
C GLU A 536 4.04 -6.03 33.29
N GLU A 537 3.49 -5.40 32.25
CA GLU A 537 2.05 -5.42 31.96
C GLU A 537 1.55 -6.84 31.64
N ILE A 538 2.28 -7.60 30.82
CA ILE A 538 1.97 -9.01 30.53
C ILE A 538 2.03 -9.86 31.80
N SER A 539 3.01 -9.63 32.69
CA SER A 539 3.13 -10.35 33.95
C SER A 539 1.95 -10.07 34.89
N ARG A 540 1.47 -8.81 34.94
CA ARG A 540 0.26 -8.42 35.68
C ARG A 540 -0.99 -9.09 35.11
N LEU A 541 -1.17 -9.04 33.79
CA LEU A 541 -2.34 -9.65 33.14
C LEU A 541 -2.34 -11.18 33.27
N THR A 542 -1.17 -11.81 33.32
CA THR A 542 -1.06 -13.26 33.52
C THR A 542 -1.48 -13.67 34.93
N THR A 543 -1.05 -12.93 35.95
CA THR A 543 -1.46 -13.18 37.35
C THR A 543 -2.95 -12.91 37.58
N GLU A 544 -3.51 -11.87 36.96
CA GLU A 544 -4.94 -11.58 36.99
C GLU A 544 -5.76 -12.69 36.32
N LYS A 545 -5.29 -13.19 35.17
CA LYS A 545 -5.92 -14.34 34.49
C LYS A 545 -5.93 -15.60 35.36
N GLU A 546 -4.82 -15.93 36.01
CA GLU A 546 -4.73 -17.10 36.91
C GLU A 546 -5.69 -16.97 38.11
N ALA A 547 -5.85 -15.76 38.66
CA ALA A 547 -6.81 -15.50 39.73
C ALA A 547 -8.26 -15.73 39.29
N ILE A 548 -8.63 -15.22 38.10
CA ILE A 548 -9.97 -15.41 37.51
C ILE A 548 -10.23 -16.88 37.18
N GLU A 549 -9.24 -17.61 36.68
CA GLU A 549 -9.37 -19.04 36.39
C GLU A 549 -9.62 -19.86 37.67
N LYS A 550 -8.96 -19.50 38.78
CA LYS A 550 -9.19 -20.11 40.08
C LYS A 550 -10.60 -19.81 40.61
N GLU A 551 -11.02 -18.55 40.55
CA GLU A 551 -12.37 -18.16 40.98
C GLU A 551 -13.45 -18.89 40.17
N ASN A 552 -13.27 -19.00 38.85
CA ASN A 552 -14.19 -19.76 37.98
C ASN A 552 -14.24 -21.26 38.33
N ALA A 553 -13.13 -21.84 38.80
CA ALA A 553 -13.13 -23.23 39.26
C ALA A 553 -13.93 -23.40 40.56
N ASP A 554 -13.78 -22.48 41.51
CA ASP A 554 -14.52 -22.47 42.77
C ASP A 554 -16.03 -22.28 42.54
N TRP A 555 -16.40 -21.38 41.62
CA TRP A 555 -17.80 -21.19 41.20
C TRP A 555 -18.41 -22.43 40.56
N LYS A 556 -17.65 -23.17 39.74
CA LYS A 556 -18.13 -24.45 39.16
C LYS A 556 -18.39 -25.51 40.22
N ILE A 557 -17.51 -25.64 41.21
CA ILE A 557 -17.69 -26.60 42.33
C ILE A 557 -18.93 -26.21 43.15
N THR A 558 -19.11 -24.92 43.43
CA THR A 558 -20.26 -24.39 44.17
C THR A 558 -21.57 -24.65 43.42
N ALA A 559 -21.60 -24.38 42.12
CA ALA A 559 -22.76 -24.64 41.27
C ALA A 559 -23.13 -26.13 41.23
N GLN A 560 -22.15 -27.02 41.09
CA GLN A 560 -22.38 -28.46 41.11
C GLN A 560 -22.95 -28.94 42.47
N THR A 561 -22.47 -28.35 43.57
CA THR A 561 -22.94 -28.67 44.92
C THR A 561 -24.39 -28.24 45.13
N LEU A 562 -24.73 -27.03 44.69
CA LEU A 562 -26.10 -26.51 44.76
C LEU A 562 -27.08 -27.37 43.94
N GLU A 563 -26.68 -27.79 42.74
CA GLU A 563 -27.51 -28.66 41.90
C GLU A 563 -27.74 -30.04 42.52
N ASN A 564 -26.69 -30.63 43.12
CA ASN A 564 -26.83 -31.88 43.87
C ASN A 564 -27.78 -31.75 45.07
N ASN A 565 -27.72 -30.64 45.80
CA ASN A 565 -28.63 -30.35 46.91
C ASN A 565 -30.07 -30.19 46.43
N ARG A 566 -30.29 -29.45 45.33
CA ARG A 566 -31.61 -29.30 44.69
C ARG A 566 -32.22 -30.65 44.34
N LEU A 567 -31.45 -31.52 43.66
CA LEU A 567 -31.86 -32.89 43.31
C LEU A 567 -32.19 -33.74 44.53
N ASN A 568 -31.47 -33.58 45.65
CA ASN A 568 -31.73 -34.34 46.86
C ASN A 568 -33.03 -33.90 47.56
N GLU A 569 -33.28 -32.59 47.61
CA GLU A 569 -34.55 -32.06 48.13
C GLU A 569 -35.74 -32.47 47.24
N GLU A 570 -35.58 -32.43 45.93
CA GLU A 570 -36.60 -32.92 44.98
C GLU A 570 -36.94 -34.40 45.23
N ARG A 571 -35.94 -35.25 45.50
CA ARG A 571 -36.17 -36.65 45.89
C ARG A 571 -36.90 -36.79 47.22
N LYS A 572 -36.63 -35.93 48.22
CA LYS A 572 -37.36 -35.94 49.50
C LYS A 572 -38.82 -35.56 49.32
N VAL A 573 -39.08 -34.50 48.55
CA VAL A 573 -40.45 -34.06 48.21
C VAL A 573 -41.20 -35.18 47.48
N ASN A 574 -40.58 -35.81 46.49
CA ASN A 574 -41.21 -36.92 45.76
C ASN A 574 -41.57 -38.11 46.67
N ARG A 575 -40.70 -38.49 47.61
CA ARG A 575 -41.02 -39.53 48.60
C ARG A 575 -42.18 -39.14 49.52
N LEU A 576 -42.22 -37.89 49.98
CA LEU A 576 -43.34 -37.40 50.79
C LEU A 576 -44.64 -37.41 49.99
N MET A 577 -44.60 -37.00 48.73
CA MET A 577 -45.77 -37.05 47.83
C MET A 577 -46.27 -38.48 47.61
N GLU A 578 -45.39 -39.49 47.55
CA GLU A 578 -45.82 -40.90 47.48
C GLU A 578 -46.54 -41.35 48.76
N VAL A 579 -46.03 -40.96 49.94
CA VAL A 579 -46.67 -41.26 51.22
C VAL A 579 -48.05 -40.60 51.31
N VAL A 580 -48.14 -39.32 50.93
CA VAL A 580 -49.42 -38.58 50.90
C VAL A 580 -50.40 -39.27 49.95
N ARG A 581 -49.99 -39.57 48.71
CA ARG A 581 -50.84 -40.29 47.74
C ARG A 581 -51.30 -41.66 48.27
N GLY A 582 -50.45 -42.37 49.00
CA GLY A 582 -50.79 -43.64 49.65
C GLY A 582 -51.85 -43.46 50.74
N ALA A 583 -51.69 -42.45 51.60
CA ALA A 583 -52.67 -42.12 52.64
C ALA A 583 -54.01 -41.67 52.04
N THR A 584 -53.99 -40.83 51.00
CA THR A 584 -55.17 -40.39 50.25
C THR A 584 -55.92 -41.59 49.67
N ARG A 585 -55.20 -42.54 49.06
CA ARG A 585 -55.81 -43.78 48.51
C ARG A 585 -56.45 -44.62 49.60
N ARG A 586 -55.80 -44.78 50.76
CA ARG A 586 -56.33 -45.54 51.88
C ARG A 586 -57.58 -44.89 52.50
N ALA A 587 -57.60 -43.55 52.60
CA ALA A 587 -58.76 -42.81 53.05
C ALA A 587 -59.97 -43.02 52.11
N TYR A 588 -59.74 -43.03 50.79
CA TYR A 588 -60.77 -43.39 49.81
C TYR A 588 -61.31 -44.82 49.97
N GLU A 589 -60.42 -45.80 50.15
CA GLU A 589 -60.82 -47.19 50.40
C GLU A 589 -61.69 -47.31 51.66
N LEU A 590 -61.27 -46.72 52.77
CA LEU A 590 -62.02 -46.72 54.03
C LEU A 590 -63.36 -45.99 53.91
N SER A 591 -63.42 -44.88 53.16
CA SER A 591 -64.68 -44.19 52.85
C SER A 591 -65.66 -45.11 52.11
N ASN A 592 -65.18 -45.89 51.15
CA ASN A 592 -66.02 -46.85 50.41
C ASN A 592 -66.46 -48.02 51.31
N GLU A 593 -65.59 -48.49 52.20
CA GLU A 593 -65.94 -49.53 53.20
C GLU A 593 -67.01 -49.03 54.19
N ALA A 594 -66.89 -47.78 54.66
CA ALA A 594 -67.88 -47.14 55.53
C ALA A 594 -69.24 -47.00 54.83
N GLU A 595 -69.25 -46.61 53.54
CA GLU A 595 -70.47 -46.56 52.73
C GLU A 595 -71.12 -47.94 52.58
N ALA A 596 -70.33 -48.97 52.30
CA ALA A 596 -70.84 -50.34 52.18
C ALA A 596 -71.41 -50.85 53.52
N ALA A 597 -70.78 -50.52 54.64
CA ALA A 597 -71.29 -50.84 55.98
C ALA A 597 -72.60 -50.10 56.28
N ARG A 598 -72.70 -48.82 55.92
CA ARG A 598 -73.93 -48.03 56.02
C ARG A 598 -75.07 -48.66 55.22
N LEU A 599 -74.82 -49.01 53.95
CA LEU A 599 -75.81 -49.66 53.09
C LEU A 599 -76.33 -50.99 53.66
N ARG A 600 -75.45 -51.80 54.29
CA ARG A 600 -75.86 -53.03 54.98
C ARG A 600 -76.73 -52.76 56.21
N LEU A 601 -76.43 -51.70 56.96
CA LEU A 601 -77.20 -51.30 58.14
C LEU A 601 -78.63 -50.87 57.78
N VAL A 602 -78.82 -50.19 56.65
CA VAL A 602 -80.16 -49.81 56.15
C VAL A 602 -81.02 -51.03 55.79
N GLN A 603 -80.41 -52.19 55.51
CA GLN A 603 -81.12 -53.43 55.16
C GLN A 603 -81.56 -54.27 56.37
N MET A 604 -81.23 -53.85 57.61
CA MET A 604 -81.62 -54.56 58.83
C MET A 604 -83.04 -54.20 59.27
N GLU A 605 -83.77 -55.15 59.89
CA GLU A 605 -85.17 -54.97 60.31
C GLU A 605 -85.37 -53.90 61.40
N ASN A 606 -84.33 -53.50 62.14
CA ASN A 606 -84.39 -52.44 63.15
C ASN A 606 -83.01 -51.77 63.37
N PRO A 607 -82.61 -50.82 62.51
CA PRO A 607 -81.25 -50.24 62.52
C PRO A 607 -81.04 -49.22 63.65
N ASP A 608 -79.86 -49.26 64.27
CA ASP A 608 -79.44 -48.29 65.30
C ASP A 608 -79.19 -46.89 64.69
N PRO A 609 -79.96 -45.85 65.08
CA PRO A 609 -79.83 -44.49 64.53
C PRO A 609 -78.49 -43.82 64.84
N ASP A 610 -77.91 -44.10 66.00
CA ASP A 610 -76.65 -43.48 66.44
C ASP A 610 -75.48 -44.04 65.62
N LEU A 611 -75.51 -45.34 65.34
CA LEU A 611 -74.50 -46.00 64.53
C LEU A 611 -74.53 -45.54 63.06
N ARG A 612 -75.73 -45.28 62.52
CA ARG A 612 -75.89 -44.75 61.16
C ARG A 612 -75.31 -43.34 61.03
N THR A 613 -75.62 -42.46 61.98
CA THR A 613 -75.12 -41.08 62.01
C THR A 613 -73.60 -41.05 62.15
N TYR A 614 -73.04 -41.96 62.96
CA TYR A 614 -71.59 -42.12 63.08
C TYR A 614 -70.92 -42.51 61.75
N LEU A 615 -71.49 -43.47 61.01
CA LEU A 615 -70.94 -43.91 59.73
C LEU A 615 -71.01 -42.82 58.64
N GLU A 616 -72.08 -42.00 58.64
CA GLU A 616 -72.22 -40.87 57.73
C GLU A 616 -71.16 -39.78 58.00
N ASN A 617 -70.94 -39.44 59.26
CA ASN A 617 -69.89 -38.49 59.65
C ASN A 617 -68.49 -39.02 59.33
N LEU A 618 -68.24 -40.31 59.61
CA LEU A 618 -66.95 -40.97 59.33
C LEU A 618 -66.64 -40.97 57.82
N GLN A 619 -67.62 -41.28 56.98
CA GLN A 619 -67.47 -41.24 55.53
C GLN A 619 -67.17 -39.83 55.02
N GLN A 620 -67.86 -38.81 55.56
CA GLN A 620 -67.66 -37.42 55.16
C GLN A 620 -66.26 -36.91 55.53
N GLU A 621 -65.76 -37.25 56.71
CA GLU A 621 -64.37 -36.93 57.09
C GLU A 621 -63.36 -37.66 56.22
N LEU A 622 -63.54 -38.97 55.97
CA LEU A 622 -62.62 -39.74 55.12
C LEU A 622 -62.60 -39.26 53.67
N MET A 623 -63.74 -38.82 53.10
CA MET A 623 -63.76 -38.18 51.78
C MET A 623 -63.05 -36.82 51.78
N TYR A 624 -63.13 -36.05 52.86
CA TYR A 624 -62.38 -34.79 52.98
C TYR A 624 -60.87 -35.04 52.95
N TYR A 625 -60.38 -36.06 53.66
CA TYR A 625 -58.98 -36.48 53.61
C TYR A 625 -58.58 -37.12 52.27
N GLY A 626 -59.50 -37.80 51.58
CA GLY A 626 -59.29 -38.34 50.23
C GLY A 626 -59.18 -37.27 49.14
N ASN A 627 -59.71 -36.06 49.34
CA ASN A 627 -59.66 -34.99 48.35
C ASN A 627 -58.42 -34.08 48.45
N PHE A 628 -57.49 -34.37 49.37
CA PHE A 628 -56.19 -33.70 49.41
C PHE A 628 -55.32 -34.23 48.26
N HIS A 629 -55.31 -33.52 47.12
CA HIS A 629 -54.53 -33.87 45.93
C HIS A 629 -53.35 -32.93 45.69
#